data_AF-A0A958GYC4-F1
#
_entry.id   AF-A0A958GYC4-F1
#
_cell.length_a   1.000
_cell.length_b   1.000
_cell.length_c   1.000
_cell.angle_alpha   90.00
_cell.angle_beta   90.00
_cell.angle_gamma   90.00
#
_symmetry.space_group_name_H-M   'P 1'
#
loop_
_entity.id
_entity.type
_entity.pdbx_description
1 polymer ?
#
loop_
_entity_poly.entity_id
_entity_poly.type
_entity_poly.pdbx_seq_one_letter_code
_entity_poly.pdbx_strand_id
1 'polypeptide(L)'
;MERAGTYKQKLADKALKYGLMTAMGAYQSQNDRLRNLVDNYYAVADYDDRTAEYNSNDMNVLFGRNYEKALANLWKAEEVAPYLGFHDASRADKVAAGQGTVVGSAIKDRHAKAALDVENAETQELVEYASSDAIRKEFEDAYSPEQREAILRIVSLLGHGEAYALYTSSTLLPLVRGTGSKLGMAMQVMEEAKHFAVLRAMLRNLGGTRMLTASVRAVFETIARQRYYHKLFGMNIVLEGFATNLFAHFEDFPGLGDIMRAFHMDESRHVAFPQTYAAEGNVPDKVTNSMAAKWQRLMVLAPAAGAFVDYKSDFDTIGMNPYHFFGATVSKITKAAEGAKMPLPWERKQVLWSLNWFFNSYVKAFEPEKYDGFQDYSRLYKGQLSADMVERELEVYGKDLYRGIWRKGSKNKAKKGKKSEPKGIFGRALTAFA
;
A
#
# COMPACT_ATOMS: atom_id res chain seq x y z
N MET A 1 -50.79 -14.58 5.79
CA MET A 1 -49.62 -14.19 6.62
C MET A 1 -48.39 -13.79 5.80
N GLU A 2 -48.14 -14.35 4.60
CA GLU A 2 -47.01 -13.93 3.72
C GLU A 2 -47.07 -12.47 3.22
N ARG A 3 -48.25 -11.90 2.96
CA ARG A 3 -48.41 -10.49 2.53
C ARG A 3 -48.06 -9.45 3.62
N ALA A 4 -48.13 -9.83 4.89
CA ALA A 4 -47.80 -8.93 6.00
C ALA A 4 -46.28 -8.86 6.27
N GLY A 5 -45.57 -9.97 6.01
CA GLY A 5 -44.10 -10.02 6.06
C GLY A 5 -43.46 -9.16 4.98
N THR A 6 -43.97 -9.22 3.75
CA THR A 6 -43.47 -8.42 2.62
C THR A 6 -43.72 -6.92 2.77
N TYR A 7 -44.81 -6.49 3.40
CA TYR A 7 -45.07 -5.06 3.65
C TYR A 7 -44.15 -4.46 4.72
N LYS A 8 -43.95 -5.16 5.85
CA LYS A 8 -43.02 -4.71 6.90
C LYS A 8 -41.58 -4.65 6.40
N GLN A 9 -41.17 -5.62 5.59
CA GLN A 9 -39.83 -5.66 4.99
C GLN A 9 -39.63 -4.52 3.97
N LYS A 10 -40.64 -4.24 3.12
CA LYS A 10 -40.63 -3.07 2.24
C LYS A 10 -40.59 -1.74 3.01
N LEU A 11 -41.27 -1.64 4.15
CA LEU A 11 -41.24 -0.44 4.99
C LEU A 11 -39.87 -0.24 5.66
N ALA A 12 -39.26 -1.32 6.15
CA ALA A 12 -37.93 -1.29 6.73
C ALA A 12 -36.87 -0.93 5.68
N ASP A 13 -36.94 -1.52 4.48
CA ASP A 13 -36.04 -1.19 3.36
C ASP A 13 -36.23 0.27 2.91
N LYS A 14 -37.47 0.77 2.88
CA LYS A 14 -37.77 2.17 2.57
C LYS A 14 -37.20 3.09 3.65
N ALA A 15 -37.42 2.80 4.94
CA ALA A 15 -36.88 3.59 6.05
C ALA A 15 -35.34 3.61 6.07
N LEU A 16 -34.70 2.48 5.79
CA LEU A 16 -33.25 2.36 5.66
C LEU A 16 -32.72 3.20 4.48
N LYS A 17 -33.39 3.13 3.32
CA LYS A 17 -33.05 3.93 2.15
C LYS A 17 -33.18 5.43 2.44
N TYR A 18 -34.26 5.87 3.08
CA TYR A 18 -34.42 7.27 3.50
C TYR A 18 -33.34 7.70 4.50
N GLY A 19 -33.04 6.88 5.51
CA GLY A 19 -31.99 7.17 6.48
C GLY A 19 -30.61 7.34 5.83
N LEU A 20 -30.26 6.45 4.88
CA LEU A 20 -29.02 6.54 4.11
C LEU A 20 -29.00 7.74 3.16
N MET A 21 -30.13 8.07 2.51
CA MET A 21 -30.24 9.28 1.67
C MET A 21 -30.07 10.56 2.48
N THR A 22 -30.69 10.65 3.65
CA THR A 22 -30.53 11.79 4.56
C THR A 22 -29.08 11.90 5.04
N ALA A 23 -28.43 10.78 5.36
CA ALA A 23 -27.02 10.75 5.72
C ALA A 23 -26.10 11.19 4.56
N MET A 24 -26.38 10.77 3.32
CA MET A 24 -25.62 11.20 2.14
C MET A 24 -25.83 12.67 1.79
N GLY A 25 -27.06 13.18 1.90
CA GLY A 25 -27.32 14.62 1.73
C GLY A 25 -26.62 15.47 2.81
N ALA A 26 -26.61 14.99 4.06
CA ALA A 26 -25.83 15.60 5.13
C ALA A 26 -24.32 15.54 4.85
N TYR A 27 -23.82 14.41 4.32
CA TYR A 27 -22.43 14.26 3.89
C TYR A 27 -22.07 15.26 2.80
N GLN A 28 -22.88 15.42 1.75
CA GLN A 28 -22.61 16.39 0.68
C GLN A 28 -22.55 17.83 1.20
N SER A 29 -23.53 18.23 2.03
CA SER A 29 -23.51 19.55 2.67
C SER A 29 -22.31 19.75 3.59
N GLN A 30 -21.89 18.71 4.30
CA GLN A 30 -20.70 18.73 5.14
C GLN A 30 -19.41 18.78 4.29
N ASN A 31 -19.40 18.11 3.14
CA ASN A 31 -18.26 18.09 2.20
C ASN A 31 -18.03 19.48 1.58
N ASP A 32 -19.08 20.21 1.24
CA ASP A 32 -18.96 21.59 0.76
C ASP A 32 -18.46 22.55 1.84
N ARG A 33 -18.87 22.34 3.10
CA ARG A 33 -18.30 23.08 4.25
C ARG A 33 -16.84 22.72 4.49
N LEU A 34 -16.49 21.43 4.38
CA LEU A 34 -15.12 20.92 4.49
C LEU A 34 -14.22 21.52 3.42
N ARG A 35 -14.66 21.55 2.15
CA ARG A 35 -13.95 22.21 1.04
C ARG A 35 -13.55 23.64 1.39
N ASN A 36 -14.52 24.45 1.80
CA ASN A 36 -14.28 25.85 2.19
C ASN A 36 -13.34 25.99 3.41
N LEU A 37 -13.38 25.05 4.36
CA LEU A 37 -12.50 25.04 5.53
C LEU A 37 -11.07 24.68 5.15
N VAL A 38 -10.91 23.65 4.31
CA VAL A 38 -9.63 23.13 3.85
C VAL A 38 -8.88 24.16 3.00
N ASP A 39 -9.58 24.81 2.06
CA ASP A 39 -8.97 25.80 1.16
C ASP A 39 -8.47 27.07 1.88
N ASN A 40 -9.08 27.43 3.01
CA ASN A 40 -8.77 28.69 3.70
C ASN A 40 -7.84 28.54 4.92
N TYR A 41 -7.66 27.34 5.48
CA TYR A 41 -7.00 27.18 6.78
C TYR A 41 -6.09 25.93 6.94
N TYR A 42 -5.93 25.07 5.92
CA TYR A 42 -5.31 23.76 6.09
C TYR A 42 -4.17 23.43 5.10
N ALA A 43 -2.99 24.03 5.31
CA ALA A 43 -1.75 23.47 4.78
C ALA A 43 -0.73 23.31 5.92
N VAL A 44 -0.61 22.10 6.46
CA VAL A 44 0.35 21.82 7.56
C VAL A 44 1.79 21.82 7.08
N ALA A 45 1.98 21.47 5.82
CA ALA A 45 3.28 21.05 5.31
C ALA A 45 3.88 22.02 4.28
N ASP A 46 3.32 23.24 4.12
CA ASP A 46 3.71 24.14 3.02
C ASP A 46 3.63 23.44 1.65
N TYR A 47 2.67 22.53 1.52
CA TYR A 47 2.43 21.67 0.37
C TYR A 47 1.21 22.16 -0.40
N ASP A 48 1.36 22.33 -1.72
CA ASP A 48 0.28 22.70 -2.62
C ASP A 48 -0.17 21.50 -3.45
N ASP A 49 -1.42 21.09 -3.26
CA ASP A 49 -2.03 19.98 -3.98
C ASP A 49 -2.33 20.29 -5.44
N ARG A 50 -2.35 21.57 -5.84
CA ARG A 50 -2.56 21.97 -7.24
C ARG A 50 -1.33 21.71 -8.08
N THR A 51 -0.16 21.95 -7.51
CA THR A 51 1.14 21.76 -8.16
C THR A 51 1.79 20.43 -7.79
N ALA A 52 1.30 19.78 -6.73
CA ALA A 52 1.91 18.59 -6.12
C ALA A 52 3.36 18.85 -5.70
N GLU A 53 3.60 20.02 -5.12
CA GLU A 53 4.93 20.52 -4.74
C GLU A 53 4.89 21.18 -3.36
N TYR A 54 6.01 21.09 -2.64
CA TYR A 54 6.24 21.96 -1.49
C TYR A 54 6.63 23.35 -2.00
N ASN A 55 6.14 24.42 -1.35
CA ASN A 55 6.40 25.81 -1.72
C ASN A 55 7.90 26.14 -1.51
N SER A 56 8.75 25.73 -2.44
CA SER A 56 10.19 26.04 -2.43
C SER A 56 10.72 26.20 -3.85
N ASN A 57 11.68 27.11 -4.01
CA ASN A 57 12.28 27.44 -5.29
C ASN A 57 13.25 26.33 -5.77
N ASP A 58 13.15 26.01 -7.07
CA ASP A 58 14.02 25.16 -7.89
C ASP A 58 14.53 23.85 -7.26
N MET A 59 13.61 22.88 -7.14
CA MET A 59 13.88 21.51 -6.68
C MET A 59 15.03 20.82 -7.43
N ASN A 60 15.28 21.14 -8.71
CA ASN A 60 16.18 20.37 -9.56
C ASN A 60 17.63 20.42 -9.05
N VAL A 61 18.06 21.57 -8.51
CA VAL A 61 19.43 21.75 -8.03
C VAL A 61 19.68 20.97 -6.74
N LEU A 62 18.77 21.09 -5.76
CA LEU A 62 18.92 20.41 -4.46
C LEU A 62 18.71 18.91 -4.59
N PHE A 63 17.76 18.47 -5.44
CA PHE A 63 17.51 17.07 -5.72
C PHE A 63 18.74 16.39 -6.34
N GLY A 64 19.27 16.93 -7.45
CA GLY A 64 20.43 16.32 -8.10
C GLY A 64 21.73 16.41 -7.30
N ARG A 65 21.94 17.50 -6.53
CA ARG A 65 23.21 17.68 -5.78
C ARG A 65 23.24 16.95 -4.44
N ASN A 66 22.11 16.87 -3.74
CA ASN A 66 22.09 16.33 -2.38
C ASN A 66 21.40 14.96 -2.33
N TYR A 67 20.26 14.79 -2.97
CA TYR A 67 19.46 13.57 -2.86
C TYR A 67 20.06 12.42 -3.69
N GLU A 68 20.15 12.59 -5.02
CA GLU A 68 20.66 11.55 -5.92
C GLU A 68 22.09 11.12 -5.57
N LYS A 69 22.96 12.09 -5.26
CA LYS A 69 24.35 11.82 -4.87
C LYS A 69 24.47 11.15 -3.51
N ALA A 70 23.61 11.49 -2.54
CA ALA A 70 23.64 10.84 -1.22
C ALA A 70 23.19 9.38 -1.32
N LEU A 71 22.14 9.08 -2.10
CA LEU A 71 21.72 7.70 -2.36
C LEU A 71 22.85 6.88 -3.01
N ALA A 72 23.48 7.43 -4.05
CA ALA A 72 24.60 6.78 -4.71
C ALA A 72 25.81 6.55 -3.78
N ASN A 73 26.02 7.41 -2.78
CA ASN A 73 27.11 7.28 -1.80
C ASN A 73 26.77 6.36 -0.63
N LEU A 74 25.50 6.29 -0.21
CA LEU A 74 25.00 5.31 0.77
C LEU A 74 25.26 3.89 0.27
N TRP A 75 24.99 3.62 -1.01
CA TRP A 75 25.26 2.32 -1.64
C TRP A 75 26.76 2.00 -1.76
N LYS A 76 27.62 3.02 -1.91
CA LYS A 76 29.09 2.85 -1.91
C LYS A 76 29.67 2.64 -0.50
N ALA A 77 29.04 3.19 0.53
CA ALA A 77 29.50 3.07 1.90
C ALA A 77 29.42 1.63 2.43
N GLU A 78 28.52 0.81 1.87
CA GLU A 78 28.42 -0.61 2.19
C GLU A 78 29.62 -1.42 1.68
N GLU A 79 30.14 -1.10 0.49
CA GLU A 79 31.27 -1.82 -0.10
C GLU A 79 32.56 -1.66 0.73
N VAL A 80 32.66 -0.59 1.51
CA VAL A 80 33.83 -0.28 2.34
C VAL A 80 33.67 -0.67 3.82
N ALA A 81 32.48 -1.11 4.26
CA ALA A 81 32.21 -1.46 5.66
C ALA A 81 31.36 -2.74 5.83
N PRO A 82 31.85 -3.92 5.38
CA PRO A 82 31.08 -5.18 5.32
C PRO A 82 30.74 -5.82 6.69
N TYR A 83 31.14 -5.19 7.80
CA TYR A 83 30.89 -5.64 9.18
C TYR A 83 29.66 -5.00 9.83
N LEU A 84 29.02 -4.05 9.15
CA LEU A 84 27.75 -3.47 9.59
C LEU A 84 26.63 -4.48 9.27
N GLY A 85 25.82 -4.85 10.27
CA GLY A 85 24.72 -5.83 10.13
C GLY A 85 23.52 -5.34 9.31
N PHE A 86 23.71 -4.35 8.44
CA PHE A 86 22.77 -3.88 7.44
C PHE A 86 23.37 -4.19 6.07
N HIS A 87 22.66 -4.97 5.26
CA HIS A 87 23.10 -5.43 3.94
C HIS A 87 22.16 -4.88 2.87
N ASP A 88 22.70 -4.50 1.72
CA ASP A 88 21.96 -4.12 0.52
C ASP A 88 21.05 -5.27 0.11
N ALA A 89 19.75 -5.08 0.34
CA ALA A 89 18.73 -6.01 -0.14
C ALA A 89 18.71 -6.05 -1.67
N SER A 90 19.19 -5.02 -2.39
CA SER A 90 19.26 -5.05 -3.85
C SER A 90 20.22 -6.13 -4.37
N ARG A 91 21.33 -6.41 -3.67
CA ARG A 91 22.21 -7.55 -4.00
C ARG A 91 21.59 -8.90 -3.63
N ALA A 92 20.87 -8.99 -2.52
CA ALA A 92 20.19 -10.22 -2.11
C ALA A 92 18.98 -10.55 -3.00
N ASP A 93 18.24 -9.54 -3.45
CA ASP A 93 17.09 -9.64 -4.35
C ASP A 93 17.54 -9.90 -5.80
N LYS A 94 18.65 -9.30 -6.25
CA LYS A 94 19.30 -9.66 -7.54
C LYS A 94 19.77 -11.12 -7.56
N VAL A 95 20.30 -11.64 -6.45
CA VAL A 95 20.70 -13.06 -6.32
C VAL A 95 19.47 -13.98 -6.23
N ALA A 96 18.40 -13.57 -5.54
CA ALA A 96 17.16 -14.33 -5.42
C ALA A 96 16.33 -14.36 -6.71
N ALA A 97 16.36 -13.30 -7.52
CA ALA A 97 15.72 -13.24 -8.83
C ALA A 97 16.48 -14.07 -9.88
N GLY A 98 17.82 -14.12 -9.80
CA GLY A 98 18.66 -14.93 -10.69
C GLY A 98 18.70 -16.42 -10.35
N GLN A 99 18.39 -16.80 -9.12
CA GLN A 99 18.37 -18.20 -8.67
C GLN A 99 17.18 -18.37 -7.74
N GLY A 100 16.07 -18.97 -8.18
CA GLY A 100 14.85 -19.14 -7.38
C GLY A 100 15.00 -20.04 -6.13
N THR A 101 15.87 -19.71 -5.17
CA THR A 101 16.10 -20.37 -3.88
C THR A 101 16.70 -19.40 -2.85
N VAL A 102 16.31 -19.60 -1.58
CA VAL A 102 16.57 -18.76 -0.38
C VAL A 102 18.02 -18.83 0.16
N VAL A 103 18.57 -17.65 0.50
CA VAL A 103 19.65 -17.30 1.48
C VAL A 103 21.10 -17.77 1.25
N GLY A 104 22.05 -16.82 1.37
CA GLY A 104 23.36 -17.04 2.01
C GLY A 104 24.61 -16.39 1.40
N SER A 105 25.13 -15.36 2.09
CA SER A 105 26.56 -14.98 2.28
C SER A 105 27.64 -15.28 1.21
N ALA A 106 28.29 -14.17 0.80
CA ALA A 106 29.72 -13.97 0.52
C ALA A 106 30.48 -14.88 -0.47
N ILE A 107 30.93 -14.30 -1.60
CA ILE A 107 32.13 -14.77 -2.32
C ILE A 107 32.96 -13.57 -2.80
N LYS A 108 34.20 -13.50 -2.31
CA LYS A 108 35.32 -12.78 -2.94
C LYS A 108 35.79 -13.61 -4.14
N ASP A 109 35.69 -13.12 -5.38
CA ASP A 109 36.71 -13.44 -6.39
C ASP A 109 36.57 -12.68 -7.72
N ARG A 110 37.66 -12.75 -8.50
CA ARG A 110 38.00 -12.04 -9.76
C ARG A 110 37.03 -12.18 -10.95
N HIS A 111 35.79 -12.64 -10.73
CA HIS A 111 34.72 -12.68 -11.74
C HIS A 111 33.94 -11.36 -11.87
N ALA A 112 34.27 -10.35 -11.05
CA ALA A 112 33.57 -9.08 -10.96
C ALA A 112 33.46 -8.31 -12.30
N LYS A 113 34.36 -8.53 -13.26
CA LYS A 113 34.32 -7.80 -14.55
C LYS A 113 33.24 -8.32 -15.51
N ALA A 114 33.09 -9.65 -15.61
CA ALA A 114 32.02 -10.24 -16.42
C ALA A 114 30.64 -10.06 -15.77
N ALA A 115 30.58 -10.06 -14.43
CA ALA A 115 29.37 -9.69 -13.70
C ALA A 115 29.00 -8.21 -13.89
N LEU A 116 29.99 -7.30 -13.92
CA LEU A 116 29.76 -5.88 -14.25
C LEU A 116 29.27 -5.68 -15.68
N ASP A 117 29.77 -6.46 -16.64
CA ASP A 117 29.41 -6.34 -18.05
C ASP A 117 27.99 -6.89 -18.31
N VAL A 118 27.58 -7.95 -17.59
CA VAL A 118 26.18 -8.44 -17.58
C VAL A 118 25.27 -7.47 -16.82
N GLU A 119 25.71 -6.93 -15.68
CA GLU A 119 24.96 -5.92 -14.92
C GLU A 119 24.78 -4.62 -15.72
N ASN A 120 25.77 -4.20 -16.50
CA ASN A 120 25.66 -3.06 -17.42
C ASN A 120 24.73 -3.37 -18.61
N ALA A 121 24.73 -4.61 -19.12
CA ALA A 121 23.81 -5.03 -20.17
C ALA A 121 22.37 -5.13 -19.67
N GLU A 122 22.13 -5.66 -18.47
CA GLU A 122 20.82 -5.69 -17.81
C GLU A 122 20.36 -4.28 -17.41
N THR A 123 21.26 -3.41 -16.97
CA THR A 123 20.95 -2.00 -16.71
C THR A 123 20.61 -1.26 -18.01
N GLN A 124 21.29 -1.58 -19.11
CA GLN A 124 20.94 -1.06 -20.44
C GLN A 124 19.62 -1.63 -20.94
N GLU A 125 19.32 -2.91 -20.69
CA GLU A 125 18.06 -3.57 -21.06
C GLU A 125 16.89 -3.02 -20.23
N LEU A 126 17.08 -2.72 -18.93
CA LEU A 126 16.11 -2.02 -18.09
C LEU A 126 15.90 -0.56 -18.53
N VAL A 127 16.94 0.13 -18.97
CA VAL A 127 16.86 1.50 -19.52
C VAL A 127 16.22 1.50 -20.91
N GLU A 128 16.41 0.45 -21.72
CA GLU A 128 15.73 0.26 -23.02
C GLU A 128 14.26 -0.14 -22.85
N TYR A 129 13.94 -0.99 -21.86
CA TYR A 129 12.58 -1.42 -21.53
C TYR A 129 11.75 -0.28 -20.92
N ALA A 130 12.41 0.66 -20.23
CA ALA A 130 11.78 1.80 -19.56
C ALA A 130 12.11 3.14 -20.22
N SER A 131 12.16 3.25 -21.55
CA SER A 131 11.98 4.58 -22.13
C SER A 131 10.62 5.12 -21.66
N SER A 132 10.58 6.35 -21.16
CA SER A 132 9.36 6.98 -20.64
C SER A 132 8.19 6.83 -21.62
N ASP A 133 8.51 6.87 -22.92
CA ASP A 133 7.56 6.77 -24.02
C ASP A 133 7.01 5.35 -24.20
N ALA A 134 7.81 4.29 -23.97
CA ALA A 134 7.35 2.90 -24.04
C ALA A 134 6.35 2.59 -22.91
N ILE A 135 6.70 2.95 -21.66
CA ILE A 135 5.81 2.79 -20.49
C ILE A 135 4.52 3.58 -20.69
N ARG A 136 4.64 4.82 -21.17
CA ARG A 136 3.48 5.67 -21.46
C ARG A 136 2.60 5.04 -22.52
N LYS A 137 3.19 4.52 -23.60
CA LYS A 137 2.45 3.89 -24.67
C LYS A 137 1.76 2.60 -24.20
N GLU A 138 2.43 1.78 -23.41
CA GLU A 138 1.83 0.57 -22.81
C GLU A 138 0.60 0.92 -21.97
N PHE A 139 0.72 1.95 -21.12
CA PHE A 139 -0.39 2.46 -20.32
C PHE A 139 -1.53 3.01 -21.20
N GLU A 140 -1.21 3.80 -22.22
CA GLU A 140 -2.21 4.34 -23.13
C GLU A 140 -2.91 3.21 -23.92
N ASP A 141 -2.17 2.29 -24.51
CA ASP A 141 -2.74 1.20 -25.32
C ASP A 141 -3.63 0.24 -24.49
N ALA A 142 -3.36 0.09 -23.19
CA ALA A 142 -4.09 -0.82 -22.32
C ALA A 142 -5.46 -0.29 -21.84
N TYR A 143 -5.67 1.03 -21.78
CA TYR A 143 -6.80 1.63 -21.07
C TYR A 143 -7.59 2.64 -21.91
N SER A 144 -8.91 2.70 -21.72
CA SER A 144 -9.75 3.76 -22.30
C SER A 144 -9.43 5.14 -21.71
N PRO A 145 -9.76 6.26 -22.37
CA PRO A 145 -9.56 7.60 -21.80
C PRO A 145 -10.19 7.78 -20.41
N GLU A 146 -11.37 7.23 -20.18
CA GLU A 146 -12.08 7.27 -18.90
C GLU A 146 -11.34 6.46 -17.83
N GLN A 147 -10.86 5.26 -18.19
CA GLN A 147 -10.05 4.44 -17.30
C GLN A 147 -8.72 5.10 -16.95
N ARG A 148 -8.04 5.70 -17.92
CA ARG A 148 -6.80 6.45 -17.69
C ARG A 148 -7.01 7.60 -16.71
N GLU A 149 -8.09 8.36 -16.86
CA GLU A 149 -8.41 9.45 -15.94
C GLU A 149 -8.72 8.94 -14.52
N ALA A 150 -9.45 7.84 -14.38
CA ALA A 150 -9.70 7.20 -13.08
C ALA A 150 -8.39 6.71 -12.43
N ILE A 151 -7.51 6.06 -13.20
CA ILE A 151 -6.18 5.62 -12.73
C ILE A 151 -5.36 6.83 -12.30
N LEU A 152 -5.29 7.89 -13.11
CA LEU A 152 -4.53 9.10 -12.78
C LEU A 152 -5.03 9.76 -11.49
N ARG A 153 -6.34 9.76 -11.21
CA ARG A 153 -6.88 10.26 -9.93
C ARG A 153 -6.45 9.41 -8.74
N ILE A 154 -6.47 8.09 -8.88
CA ILE A 154 -6.09 7.16 -7.80
C ILE A 154 -4.57 7.16 -7.57
N VAL A 155 -3.76 7.23 -8.64
CA VAL A 155 -2.30 7.34 -8.53
C VAL A 155 -1.89 8.72 -8.04
N SER A 156 -2.64 9.79 -8.37
CA SER A 156 -2.41 11.12 -7.77
C SER A 156 -2.71 11.12 -6.28
N LEU A 157 -3.74 10.38 -5.83
CA LEU A 157 -4.00 10.16 -4.41
C LEU A 157 -2.77 9.55 -3.70
N LEU A 158 -2.11 8.54 -4.31
CA LEU A 158 -0.85 7.99 -3.80
C LEU A 158 0.26 9.04 -3.79
N GLY A 159 0.50 9.73 -4.90
CA GLY A 159 1.56 10.74 -5.00
C GLY A 159 1.43 11.89 -3.99
N HIS A 160 0.20 12.35 -3.72
CA HIS A 160 -0.03 13.30 -2.63
C HIS A 160 0.13 12.65 -1.26
N GLY A 161 -0.32 11.41 -1.10
CA GLY A 161 -0.09 10.58 0.08
C GLY A 161 1.38 10.54 0.47
N GLU A 162 2.29 10.30 -0.49
CA GLU A 162 3.74 10.27 -0.27
C GLU A 162 4.30 11.60 0.24
N ALA A 163 3.77 12.73 -0.23
CA ALA A 163 4.16 14.03 0.30
C ALA A 163 3.73 14.17 1.78
N TYR A 164 2.48 13.81 2.10
CA TYR A 164 2.04 13.82 3.49
C TYR A 164 2.80 12.80 4.35
N ALA A 165 3.18 11.67 3.76
CA ALA A 165 3.98 10.64 4.39
C ALA A 165 5.36 11.16 4.76
N LEU A 166 6.08 11.73 3.79
CA LEU A 166 7.39 12.36 3.96
C LEU A 166 7.37 13.43 5.07
N TYR A 167 6.38 14.32 5.04
CA TYR A 167 6.23 15.32 6.08
C TYR A 167 5.99 14.67 7.45
N THR A 168 5.04 13.73 7.52
CA THR A 168 4.58 13.17 8.78
C THR A 168 5.66 12.31 9.44
N SER A 169 6.36 11.46 8.68
CA SER A 169 7.49 10.66 9.13
C SER A 169 8.65 11.55 9.61
N SER A 170 8.95 12.65 8.90
CA SER A 170 9.94 13.65 9.33
C SER A 170 9.62 14.25 10.70
N THR A 171 8.33 14.51 10.98
CA THR A 171 7.91 15.00 12.31
C THR A 171 7.83 13.92 13.38
N LEU A 172 7.76 12.64 13.01
CA LEU A 172 7.78 11.50 13.94
C LEU A 172 9.19 11.13 14.39
N LEU A 173 10.19 11.26 13.50
CA LEU A 173 11.59 10.95 13.76
C LEU A 173 12.15 11.50 15.10
N PRO A 174 11.95 12.78 15.47
CA PRO A 174 12.44 13.27 16.77
C PRO A 174 11.70 12.64 17.95
N LEU A 175 10.46 12.17 17.77
CA LEU A 175 9.57 11.69 18.83
C LEU A 175 9.78 10.22 19.18
N VAL A 176 10.15 9.37 18.21
CA VAL A 176 10.39 7.94 18.47
C VAL A 176 11.57 7.71 19.41
N ARG A 177 11.45 6.68 20.26
CA ARG A 177 12.40 6.36 21.34
C ARG A 177 13.29 5.18 20.95
N GLY A 178 14.55 5.26 21.38
CA GLY A 178 15.55 4.23 21.11
C GLY A 178 16.25 4.42 19.77
N THR A 179 17.50 3.96 19.70
CA THR A 179 18.33 4.08 18.49
C THR A 179 17.74 3.33 17.32
N GLY A 180 17.29 2.09 17.52
CA GLY A 180 16.67 1.27 16.46
C GLY A 180 15.46 1.96 15.83
N SER A 181 14.52 2.43 16.65
CA SER A 181 13.35 3.18 16.17
C SER A 181 13.71 4.47 15.43
N LYS A 182 14.76 5.18 15.86
CA LYS A 182 15.24 6.39 15.17
C LYS A 182 15.84 6.06 13.81
N LEU A 183 16.62 4.99 13.71
CA LEU A 183 17.17 4.52 12.44
C LEU A 183 16.05 4.05 11.51
N GLY A 184 15.10 3.24 12.02
CA GLY A 184 13.95 2.78 11.24
C GLY A 184 13.07 3.93 10.74
N MET A 185 12.75 4.89 11.60
CA MET A 185 11.97 6.06 11.20
C MET A 185 12.75 6.97 10.24
N ALA A 186 14.08 7.11 10.39
CA ALA A 186 14.90 7.87 9.45
C ALA A 186 14.94 7.21 8.06
N MET A 187 14.98 5.88 8.01
CA MET A 187 14.85 5.14 6.76
C MET A 187 13.49 5.38 6.12
N GLN A 188 12.41 5.33 6.90
CA GLN A 188 11.09 5.66 6.39
C GLN A 188 11.06 7.07 5.77
N VAL A 189 11.63 8.10 6.43
CA VAL A 189 11.72 9.46 5.84
C VAL A 189 12.39 9.45 4.46
N MET A 190 13.49 8.71 4.32
CA MET A 190 14.22 8.59 3.05
C MET A 190 13.42 7.83 1.99
N GLU A 191 12.70 6.79 2.39
CA GLU A 191 11.83 5.97 1.54
C GLU A 191 10.64 6.80 1.02
N GLU A 192 9.95 7.57 1.87
CA GLU A 192 8.86 8.44 1.39
C GLU A 192 9.35 9.55 0.47
N ALA A 193 10.57 10.07 0.69
CA ALA A 193 11.17 11.04 -0.22
C ALA A 193 11.41 10.44 -1.62
N LYS A 194 11.80 9.17 -1.66
CA LYS A 194 11.98 8.41 -2.90
C LYS A 194 10.64 8.18 -3.58
N HIS A 195 9.65 7.71 -2.83
CA HIS A 195 8.31 7.44 -3.33
C HIS A 195 7.67 8.69 -3.93
N PHE A 196 7.76 9.81 -3.21
CA PHE A 196 7.27 11.10 -3.68
C PHE A 196 7.93 11.53 -4.99
N ALA A 197 9.26 11.44 -5.08
CA ALA A 197 9.99 11.82 -6.29
C ALA A 197 9.62 10.95 -7.50
N VAL A 198 9.60 9.63 -7.31
CA VAL A 198 9.31 8.64 -8.36
C VAL A 198 7.87 8.73 -8.83
N LEU A 199 6.87 8.78 -7.94
CA LEU A 199 5.47 8.89 -8.35
C LEU A 199 5.19 10.22 -9.06
N ARG A 200 5.84 11.31 -8.67
CA ARG A 200 5.70 12.59 -9.38
C ARG A 200 6.30 12.53 -10.79
N ALA A 201 7.45 11.87 -10.96
CA ALA A 201 8.03 11.64 -12.29
C ALA A 201 7.13 10.75 -13.15
N MET A 202 6.59 9.67 -12.56
CA MET A 202 5.66 8.76 -13.22
C MET A 202 4.36 9.47 -13.63
N LEU A 203 3.73 10.24 -12.74
CA LEU A 203 2.53 11.03 -13.05
C LEU A 203 2.81 12.03 -14.18
N ARG A 204 3.94 12.73 -14.17
CA ARG A 204 4.34 13.63 -15.28
C ARG A 204 4.44 12.90 -16.61
N ASN A 205 4.95 11.67 -16.60
CA ASN A 205 5.03 10.84 -17.79
C ASN A 205 3.65 10.41 -18.31
N LEU A 206 2.75 10.00 -17.40
CA LEU A 206 1.47 9.37 -17.74
C LEU A 206 0.31 10.35 -18.01
N GLY A 207 0.38 11.61 -17.58
CA GLY A 207 -0.69 12.59 -17.83
C GLY A 207 -0.86 13.72 -16.82
N GLY A 208 0.12 13.91 -15.93
CA GLY A 208 0.12 14.89 -14.86
C GLY A 208 -0.68 14.48 -13.63
N THR A 209 -0.53 15.27 -12.56
CA THR A 209 -1.21 15.05 -11.28
C THR A 209 -2.64 15.58 -11.30
N ARG A 210 -3.53 14.98 -10.51
CA ARG A 210 -4.91 15.42 -10.25
C ARG A 210 -5.07 15.84 -8.81
N MET A 211 -5.86 16.88 -8.57
CA MET A 211 -6.09 17.41 -7.23
C MET A 211 -6.79 16.40 -6.32
N LEU A 212 -6.47 16.48 -5.02
CA LEU A 212 -7.16 15.71 -3.99
C LEU A 212 -8.62 16.13 -3.85
N THR A 213 -9.47 15.16 -3.51
CA THR A 213 -10.79 15.48 -2.99
C THR A 213 -10.69 16.02 -1.57
N ALA A 214 -11.65 16.86 -1.18
CA ALA A 214 -11.62 17.50 0.13
C ALA A 214 -11.67 16.52 1.30
N SER A 215 -12.37 15.38 1.15
CA SER A 215 -12.43 14.36 2.20
C SER A 215 -11.06 13.74 2.46
N VAL A 216 -10.34 13.36 1.40
CA VAL A 216 -8.98 12.82 1.50
C VAL A 216 -7.99 13.87 2.01
N ARG A 217 -8.06 15.09 1.48
CA ARG A 217 -7.20 16.17 1.98
C ARG A 217 -7.40 16.38 3.47
N ALA A 218 -8.65 16.35 3.95
CA ALA A 218 -8.95 16.42 5.37
C ALA A 218 -8.37 15.24 6.18
N VAL A 219 -8.34 14.01 5.63
CA VAL A 219 -7.67 12.86 6.27
C VAL A 219 -6.19 13.15 6.48
N PHE A 220 -5.47 13.48 5.40
CA PHE A 220 -4.03 13.72 5.44
C PHE A 220 -3.66 14.86 6.40
N GLU A 221 -4.37 15.97 6.29
CA GLU A 221 -4.21 17.14 7.14
C GLU A 221 -4.53 16.84 8.62
N THR A 222 -5.54 16.00 8.89
CA THR A 222 -5.89 15.58 10.26
C THR A 222 -4.77 14.74 10.87
N ILE A 223 -4.20 13.81 10.10
CA ILE A 223 -3.12 12.91 10.52
C ILE A 223 -1.83 13.69 10.76
N ALA A 224 -1.46 14.58 9.83
CA ALA A 224 -0.25 15.40 9.91
C ALA A 224 -0.23 16.31 11.16
N ARG A 225 -1.40 16.74 11.66
CA ARG A 225 -1.52 17.54 12.90
C ARG A 225 -1.51 16.73 14.18
N GLN A 226 -1.66 15.41 14.11
CA GLN A 226 -1.75 14.61 15.33
C GLN A 226 -0.48 14.68 16.17
N ARG A 227 -0.63 14.35 17.45
CA ARG A 227 0.51 14.21 18.35
C ARG A 227 0.98 12.78 18.39
N TYR A 228 2.30 12.63 18.31
CA TYR A 228 3.08 11.42 18.56
C TYR A 228 2.35 10.09 18.30
N TYR A 229 1.82 9.39 19.30
CA TYR A 229 1.20 8.07 19.10
C TYR A 229 -0.05 8.09 18.21
N HIS A 230 -0.84 9.17 18.21
CA HIS A 230 -1.97 9.31 17.28
C HIS A 230 -1.51 9.63 15.86
N LYS A 231 -0.37 10.33 15.74
CA LYS A 231 0.30 10.54 14.46
C LYS A 231 0.90 9.25 13.93
N LEU A 232 1.58 8.47 14.78
CA LEU A 232 2.11 7.15 14.46
C LEU A 232 0.99 6.20 14.03
N PHE A 233 -0.16 6.24 14.71
CA PHE A 233 -1.35 5.49 14.28
C PHE A 233 -1.85 5.95 12.91
N GLY A 234 -2.10 7.26 12.73
CA GLY A 234 -2.62 7.78 11.47
C GLY A 234 -1.68 7.53 10.29
N MET A 235 -0.40 7.83 10.47
CA MET A 235 0.62 7.65 9.44
C MET A 235 0.81 6.16 9.13
N ASN A 236 1.44 5.43 10.05
CA ASN A 236 1.94 4.09 9.78
C ASN A 236 0.84 3.02 9.68
N ILE A 237 -0.28 3.17 10.39
CA ILE A 237 -1.33 2.13 10.39
C ILE A 237 -2.42 2.44 9.38
N VAL A 238 -2.82 3.72 9.26
CA VAL A 238 -3.95 4.11 8.41
C VAL A 238 -3.49 4.44 7.00
N LEU A 239 -2.54 5.37 6.82
CA LEU A 239 -2.08 5.78 5.50
C LEU A 239 -1.31 4.65 4.81
N GLU A 240 -0.28 4.10 5.45
CA GLU A 240 0.50 3.02 4.82
C GLU A 240 -0.33 1.76 4.64
N GLY A 241 -1.25 1.48 5.56
CA GLY A 241 -2.16 0.34 5.44
C GLY A 241 -3.11 0.48 4.25
N PHE A 242 -3.54 1.71 3.93
CA PHE A 242 -4.30 2.02 2.73
C PHE A 242 -3.41 1.94 1.48
N ALA A 243 -2.22 2.55 1.51
CA ALA A 243 -1.26 2.59 0.40
C ALA A 243 -0.80 1.18 0.01
N THR A 244 -0.39 0.36 0.97
CA THR A 244 -0.02 -1.06 0.78
C THR A 244 -1.15 -1.82 0.08
N ASN A 245 -2.41 -1.63 0.50
CA ASN A 245 -3.52 -2.31 -0.14
C ASN A 245 -3.78 -1.81 -1.57
N LEU A 246 -3.49 -0.54 -1.85
CA LEU A 246 -3.62 0.03 -3.19
C LEU A 246 -2.50 -0.47 -4.11
N PHE A 247 -1.24 -0.39 -3.68
CA PHE A 247 -0.08 -0.90 -4.42
C PHE A 247 -0.24 -2.36 -4.84
N ALA A 248 -0.74 -3.19 -3.93
CA ALA A 248 -1.10 -4.58 -4.19
C ALA A 248 -2.08 -4.76 -5.38
N HIS A 249 -3.06 -3.86 -5.56
CA HIS A 249 -4.00 -3.97 -6.66
C HIS A 249 -3.44 -3.44 -7.98
N PHE A 250 -2.51 -2.48 -7.92
CA PHE A 250 -1.89 -1.89 -9.11
C PHE A 250 -0.66 -2.66 -9.60
N GLU A 251 -0.23 -3.73 -8.92
CA GLU A 251 0.97 -4.50 -9.32
C GLU A 251 0.84 -5.16 -10.70
N ASP A 252 -0.39 -5.43 -11.15
CA ASP A 252 -0.67 -6.07 -12.44
C ASP A 252 -1.12 -5.06 -13.51
N PHE A 253 -1.11 -3.76 -13.22
CA PHE A 253 -1.55 -2.73 -14.16
C PHE A 253 -0.43 -2.43 -15.17
N PRO A 254 -0.68 -2.55 -16.50
CA PRO A 254 0.30 -2.23 -17.53
C PRO A 254 0.87 -0.82 -17.38
N GLY A 255 2.20 -0.71 -17.44
CA GLY A 255 2.95 0.53 -17.23
C GLY A 255 3.09 1.01 -15.77
N LEU A 256 2.55 0.28 -14.78
CA LEU A 256 2.65 0.63 -13.35
C LEU A 256 3.30 -0.46 -12.49
N GLY A 257 3.16 -1.73 -12.89
CA GLY A 257 3.37 -2.89 -12.02
C GLY A 257 4.68 -2.94 -11.24
N ASP A 258 5.81 -2.72 -11.89
CA ASP A 258 7.13 -2.86 -11.25
C ASP A 258 7.36 -1.83 -10.15
N ILE A 259 6.96 -0.57 -10.39
CA ILE A 259 7.05 0.51 -9.39
C ILE A 259 6.12 0.19 -8.20
N MET A 260 4.89 -0.25 -8.50
CA MET A 260 3.90 -0.56 -7.46
C MET A 260 4.33 -1.74 -6.60
N ARG A 261 4.97 -2.77 -7.19
CA ARG A 261 5.53 -3.90 -6.45
C ARG A 261 6.67 -3.46 -5.54
N ALA A 262 7.60 -2.66 -6.03
CA ALA A 262 8.70 -2.16 -5.21
C ALA A 262 8.19 -1.33 -4.01
N PHE A 263 7.18 -0.48 -4.22
CA PHE A 263 6.63 0.38 -3.17
C PHE A 263 5.86 -0.43 -2.12
N HIS A 264 5.10 -1.45 -2.53
CA HIS A 264 4.42 -2.35 -1.60
C HIS A 264 5.39 -2.96 -0.57
N MET A 265 6.59 -3.36 -1.02
CA MET A 265 7.61 -3.97 -0.16
C MET A 265 8.14 -2.98 0.88
N ASP A 266 8.25 -1.71 0.54
CA ASP A 266 8.68 -0.63 1.45
C ASP A 266 7.55 -0.32 2.43
N GLU A 267 6.32 -0.11 1.94
CA GLU A 267 5.16 0.21 2.79
C GLU A 267 4.79 -0.87 3.79
N SER A 268 4.98 -2.14 3.42
CA SER A 268 4.81 -3.26 4.33
C SER A 268 5.65 -3.10 5.60
N ARG A 269 6.88 -2.57 5.47
CA ARG A 269 7.77 -2.30 6.61
C ARG A 269 7.31 -1.08 7.41
N HIS A 270 6.80 -0.05 6.74
CA HIS A 270 6.24 1.13 7.39
C HIS A 270 4.99 0.77 8.24
N VAL A 271 4.13 -0.12 7.75
CA VAL A 271 2.98 -0.68 8.50
C VAL A 271 3.43 -1.53 9.68
N ALA A 272 4.51 -2.29 9.54
CA ALA A 272 5.04 -3.12 10.62
C ALA A 272 5.69 -2.30 11.74
N PHE A 273 6.24 -1.12 11.42
CA PHE A 273 7.03 -0.32 12.36
C PHE A 273 6.37 -0.12 13.73
N PRO A 274 5.08 0.30 13.85
CA PRO A 274 4.42 0.45 15.14
C PRO A 274 4.27 -0.84 15.94
N GLN A 275 4.16 -1.99 15.28
CA GLN A 275 4.09 -3.30 15.94
C GLN A 275 5.44 -3.64 16.59
N THR A 276 6.53 -3.49 15.83
CA THR A 276 7.90 -3.66 16.35
C THR A 276 8.16 -2.68 17.49
N TYR A 277 7.77 -1.42 17.32
CA TYR A 277 7.89 -0.38 18.33
C TYR A 277 7.13 -0.74 19.64
N ALA A 278 5.94 -1.33 19.51
CA ALA A 278 5.14 -1.81 20.64
C ALA A 278 5.72 -3.08 21.30
N ALA A 279 6.36 -3.95 20.52
CA ALA A 279 7.06 -5.15 20.99
C ALA A 279 8.30 -4.81 21.82
N GLU A 280 9.00 -3.73 21.46
CA GLU A 280 10.10 -3.16 22.25
C GLU A 280 9.65 -2.43 23.52
N GLY A 281 8.35 -2.37 23.81
CA GLY A 281 7.81 -1.73 25.00
C GLY A 281 7.71 -0.21 24.92
N ASN A 282 7.84 0.37 23.72
CA ASN A 282 7.80 1.82 23.55
C ASN A 282 6.38 2.41 23.45
N VAL A 283 5.33 1.58 23.50
CA VAL A 283 3.92 2.01 23.56
C VAL A 283 3.40 1.89 24.99
N PRO A 284 3.12 3.03 25.69
CA PRO A 284 2.64 3.01 27.07
C PRO A 284 1.21 2.48 27.20
N ASP A 285 0.90 1.84 28.34
CA ASP A 285 -0.44 1.29 28.62
C ASP A 285 -1.57 2.32 28.51
N LYS A 286 -1.30 3.59 28.81
CA LYS A 286 -2.30 4.66 28.65
C LYS A 286 -2.72 4.86 27.19
N VAL A 287 -1.85 4.60 26.22
CA VAL A 287 -2.17 4.67 24.79
C VAL A 287 -3.01 3.46 24.36
N THR A 288 -2.72 2.30 24.95
CA THR A 288 -3.41 1.04 24.67
C THR A 288 -4.82 1.00 25.27
N ASN A 289 -4.93 1.33 26.57
CA ASN A 289 -6.09 1.01 27.39
C ASN A 289 -7.02 2.21 27.62
N SER A 290 -6.54 3.45 27.45
CA SER A 290 -7.38 4.64 27.65
C SER A 290 -8.48 4.71 26.61
N MET A 291 -9.73 4.75 27.07
CA MET A 291 -10.89 4.93 26.20
C MET A 291 -10.81 6.26 25.44
N ALA A 292 -10.29 7.33 26.06
CA ALA A 292 -10.09 8.61 25.39
C ALA A 292 -9.10 8.49 24.21
N ALA A 293 -8.01 7.75 24.38
CA ALA A 293 -7.03 7.52 23.31
C ALA A 293 -7.64 6.70 22.15
N LYS A 294 -8.45 5.68 22.47
CA LYS A 294 -9.19 4.88 21.48
C LYS A 294 -10.15 5.74 20.66
N TRP A 295 -10.89 6.64 21.30
CA TRP A 295 -11.80 7.56 20.62
C TRP A 295 -11.06 8.60 19.78
N GLN A 296 -9.93 9.13 20.26
CA GLN A 296 -9.10 10.03 19.47
C GLN A 296 -8.62 9.36 18.17
N ARG A 297 -8.19 8.10 18.23
CA ARG A 297 -7.84 7.32 17.02
C ARG A 297 -9.01 7.15 16.07
N LEU A 298 -10.22 6.88 16.58
CA LEU A 298 -11.42 6.82 15.73
C LEU A 298 -11.68 8.16 15.04
N MET A 299 -11.53 9.28 15.75
CA MET A 299 -11.75 10.62 15.18
C MET A 299 -10.75 10.96 14.07
N VAL A 300 -9.52 10.43 14.14
CA VAL A 300 -8.55 10.55 13.04
C VAL A 300 -9.07 9.89 11.75
N LEU A 301 -9.86 8.83 11.86
CA LEU A 301 -10.47 8.13 10.71
C LEU A 301 -11.75 8.79 10.20
N ALA A 302 -12.36 9.69 10.96
CA ALA A 302 -13.69 10.22 10.63
C ALA A 302 -13.75 10.88 9.23
N PRO A 303 -12.75 11.66 8.77
CA PRO A 303 -12.78 12.22 7.42
C PRO A 303 -12.68 11.15 6.30
N ALA A 304 -12.16 9.95 6.59
CA ALA A 304 -11.97 8.89 5.61
C ALA A 304 -13.28 8.24 5.13
N ALA A 305 -14.38 8.42 5.86
CA ALA A 305 -15.70 7.96 5.42
C ALA A 305 -16.09 8.56 4.06
N GLY A 306 -15.61 9.78 3.76
CA GLY A 306 -15.85 10.44 2.50
C GLY A 306 -15.06 9.89 1.32
N ALA A 307 -13.86 9.34 1.58
CA ALA A 307 -12.99 8.80 0.54
C ALA A 307 -13.64 7.64 -0.23
N PHE A 308 -14.45 6.81 0.47
CA PHE A 308 -15.24 5.76 -0.19
C PHE A 308 -16.17 6.36 -1.24
N VAL A 309 -16.95 7.39 -0.89
CA VAL A 309 -17.93 8.00 -1.81
C VAL A 309 -17.23 8.72 -2.95
N ASP A 310 -16.16 9.45 -2.63
CA ASP A 310 -15.44 10.30 -3.57
C ASP A 310 -14.74 9.49 -4.69
N TYR A 311 -14.18 8.32 -4.36
CA TYR A 311 -13.43 7.50 -5.32
C TYR A 311 -14.21 6.29 -5.84
N LYS A 312 -15.42 6.01 -5.33
CA LYS A 312 -16.19 4.82 -5.72
C LYS A 312 -16.28 4.63 -7.24
N SER A 313 -16.60 5.71 -7.97
CA SER A 313 -16.73 5.66 -9.43
C SER A 313 -15.41 5.38 -10.12
N ASP A 314 -14.30 5.90 -9.60
CA ASP A 314 -12.97 5.67 -10.19
C ASP A 314 -12.58 4.19 -10.04
N PHE A 315 -12.80 3.60 -8.86
CA PHE A 315 -12.61 2.16 -8.62
C PHE A 315 -13.51 1.30 -9.53
N ASP A 316 -14.81 1.61 -9.61
CA ASP A 316 -15.74 0.89 -10.50
C ASP A 316 -15.28 0.97 -11.97
N THR A 317 -14.78 2.14 -12.41
CA THR A 317 -14.33 2.38 -13.81
C THR A 317 -13.14 1.51 -14.20
N ILE A 318 -12.22 1.26 -13.26
CA ILE A 318 -11.04 0.43 -13.49
C ILE A 318 -11.29 -1.06 -13.17
N GLY A 319 -12.56 -1.44 -12.92
CA GLY A 319 -12.94 -2.82 -12.65
C GLY A 319 -12.60 -3.32 -11.23
N MET A 320 -12.23 -2.42 -10.33
CA MET A 320 -11.97 -2.77 -8.92
C MET A 320 -13.26 -2.65 -8.10
N ASN A 321 -13.63 -3.69 -7.35
CA ASN A 321 -14.79 -3.63 -6.46
C ASN A 321 -14.48 -2.72 -5.24
N PRO A 322 -15.12 -1.54 -5.12
CA PRO A 322 -14.79 -0.59 -4.06
C PRO A 322 -15.16 -1.14 -2.67
N TYR A 323 -16.27 -1.88 -2.53
CA TYR A 323 -16.68 -2.45 -1.24
C TYR A 323 -15.64 -3.43 -0.71
N HIS A 324 -15.15 -4.31 -1.59
CA HIS A 324 -14.11 -5.25 -1.24
C HIS A 324 -12.79 -4.56 -0.90
N PHE A 325 -12.38 -3.58 -1.72
CA PHE A 325 -11.16 -2.82 -1.47
C PHE A 325 -11.19 -2.13 -0.10
N PHE A 326 -12.21 -1.31 0.17
CA PHE A 326 -12.32 -0.60 1.44
C PHE A 326 -12.56 -1.55 2.62
N GLY A 327 -13.29 -2.66 2.41
CA GLY A 327 -13.49 -3.70 3.41
C GLY A 327 -12.19 -4.38 3.83
N ALA A 328 -11.38 -4.78 2.85
CA ALA A 328 -10.05 -5.33 3.03
C ALA A 328 -9.12 -4.34 3.75
N THR A 329 -9.13 -3.07 3.34
CA THR A 329 -8.34 -2.00 3.97
C THR A 329 -8.68 -1.85 5.45
N VAL A 330 -9.96 -1.77 5.82
CA VAL A 330 -10.36 -1.69 7.24
C VAL A 330 -9.94 -2.95 8.02
N SER A 331 -10.01 -4.13 7.40
CA SER A 331 -9.55 -5.39 8.02
C SER A 331 -8.06 -5.37 8.32
N LYS A 332 -7.23 -4.89 7.38
CA LYS A 332 -5.78 -4.71 7.53
C LYS A 332 -5.46 -3.66 8.61
N ILE A 333 -6.08 -2.48 8.55
CA ILE A 333 -5.89 -1.38 9.52
C ILE A 333 -6.23 -1.85 10.94
N THR A 334 -7.39 -2.47 11.14
CA THR A 334 -7.81 -2.94 12.47
C THR A 334 -6.90 -4.02 13.02
N LYS A 335 -6.36 -4.91 12.16
CA LYS A 335 -5.40 -5.93 12.57
C LYS A 335 -4.05 -5.32 12.96
N ALA A 336 -3.51 -4.40 12.15
CA ALA A 336 -2.27 -3.70 12.46
C ALA A 336 -2.40 -2.85 13.74
N ALA A 337 -3.55 -2.22 13.95
CA ALA A 337 -3.87 -1.49 15.17
C ALA A 337 -3.82 -2.37 16.44
N GLU A 338 -4.35 -3.60 16.38
CA GLU A 338 -4.25 -4.57 17.47
C GLU A 338 -2.79 -4.96 17.74
N GLY A 339 -2.03 -5.28 16.68
CA GLY A 339 -0.60 -5.65 16.79
C GLY A 339 0.27 -4.53 17.37
N ALA A 340 -0.03 -3.28 17.02
CA ALA A 340 0.68 -2.09 17.51
C ALA A 340 0.27 -1.66 18.93
N LYS A 341 -0.60 -2.42 19.62
CA LYS A 341 -1.21 -2.02 20.90
C LYS A 341 -1.92 -0.65 20.81
N MET A 342 -2.48 -0.34 19.64
CA MET A 342 -3.23 0.89 19.37
C MET A 342 -4.68 0.63 18.93
N PRO A 343 -5.48 -0.13 19.69
CA PRO A 343 -6.80 -0.58 19.25
C PRO A 343 -7.82 0.56 19.12
N LEU A 344 -8.86 0.35 18.31
CA LEU A 344 -10.05 1.20 18.28
C LEU A 344 -10.93 0.96 19.53
N PRO A 345 -12.00 1.76 19.75
CA PRO A 345 -12.88 1.59 20.91
C PRO A 345 -13.58 0.22 20.96
N TRP A 346 -13.84 -0.37 19.79
CA TRP A 346 -14.52 -1.64 19.63
C TRP A 346 -13.57 -2.75 19.21
N GLU A 347 -13.98 -3.98 19.47
CA GLU A 347 -13.26 -5.16 18.99
C GLU A 347 -13.32 -5.25 17.47
N ARG A 348 -12.23 -5.74 16.84
CA ARG A 348 -12.15 -5.89 15.39
C ARG A 348 -13.34 -6.63 14.78
N LYS A 349 -13.83 -7.70 15.42
CA LYS A 349 -15.00 -8.45 14.95
C LYS A 349 -16.26 -7.58 14.85
N GLN A 350 -16.47 -6.68 15.82
CA GLN A 350 -17.61 -5.77 15.83
C GLN A 350 -17.48 -4.73 14.72
N VAL A 351 -16.27 -4.17 14.54
CA VAL A 351 -15.98 -3.22 13.46
C VAL A 351 -16.26 -3.84 12.09
N LEU A 352 -15.72 -5.03 11.81
CA LEU A 352 -15.89 -5.71 10.51
C LEU A 352 -17.34 -6.14 10.27
N TRP A 353 -18.04 -6.62 11.29
CA TRP A 353 -19.46 -6.93 11.16
C TRP A 353 -20.29 -5.68 10.81
N SER A 354 -20.01 -4.56 11.47
CA SER A 354 -20.73 -3.29 11.25
C SER A 354 -20.45 -2.74 9.85
N LEU A 355 -19.21 -2.83 9.40
CA LEU A 355 -18.80 -2.44 8.05
C LEU A 355 -19.50 -3.28 6.97
N ASN A 356 -19.48 -4.61 7.12
CA ASN A 356 -20.17 -5.50 6.20
C ASN A 356 -21.67 -5.24 6.19
N TRP A 357 -22.30 -5.05 7.35
CA TRP A 357 -23.71 -4.69 7.42
C TRP A 357 -24.00 -3.38 6.69
N PHE A 358 -23.16 -2.37 6.87
CA PHE A 358 -23.27 -1.08 6.17
C PHE A 358 -23.14 -1.25 4.65
N PHE A 359 -22.09 -1.90 4.14
CA PHE A 359 -21.88 -2.08 2.71
C PHE A 359 -23.00 -2.90 2.05
N ASN A 360 -23.44 -4.00 2.67
CA ASN A 360 -24.57 -4.76 2.15
C ASN A 360 -25.86 -3.95 2.13
N SER A 361 -26.10 -3.15 3.17
CA SER A 361 -27.26 -2.25 3.22
C SER A 361 -27.19 -1.17 2.15
N TYR A 362 -26.00 -0.62 1.92
CA TYR A 362 -25.75 0.37 0.88
C TYR A 362 -26.02 -0.22 -0.51
N VAL A 363 -25.39 -1.36 -0.85
CA VAL A 363 -25.57 -2.05 -2.14
C VAL A 363 -27.05 -2.37 -2.35
N LYS A 364 -27.74 -2.95 -1.36
CA LYS A 364 -29.17 -3.25 -1.46
C LYS A 364 -30.03 -2.01 -1.72
N ALA A 365 -29.67 -0.86 -1.16
CA ALA A 365 -30.48 0.36 -1.24
C ALA A 365 -30.24 1.20 -2.50
N PHE A 366 -28.99 1.25 -2.99
CA PHE A 366 -28.53 2.15 -4.05
C PHE A 366 -28.06 1.45 -5.32
N GLU A 367 -27.57 0.22 -5.23
CA GLU A 367 -27.09 -0.60 -6.35
C GLU A 367 -27.75 -2.00 -6.31
N PRO A 368 -29.09 -2.08 -6.31
CA PRO A 368 -29.80 -3.35 -6.16
C PRO A 368 -29.44 -4.38 -7.24
N GLU A 369 -29.01 -3.94 -8.41
CA GLU A 369 -28.49 -4.77 -9.49
C GLU A 369 -27.16 -5.47 -9.16
N LYS A 370 -26.37 -4.92 -8.23
CA LYS A 370 -25.13 -5.53 -7.73
C LYS A 370 -25.36 -6.36 -6.46
N TYR A 371 -26.58 -6.37 -5.91
CA TYR A 371 -26.88 -7.07 -4.66
C TYR A 371 -27.16 -8.56 -4.88
N ASP A 372 -26.16 -9.40 -4.63
CA ASP A 372 -26.27 -10.87 -4.67
C ASP A 372 -26.26 -11.49 -3.25
N GLY A 373 -27.12 -10.97 -2.38
CA GLY A 373 -27.19 -11.41 -0.99
C GLY A 373 -26.10 -10.84 -0.09
N PHE A 374 -26.04 -11.32 1.16
CA PHE A 374 -25.10 -10.79 2.14
C PHE A 374 -23.66 -11.28 1.88
N GLN A 375 -22.75 -10.34 1.59
CA GLN A 375 -21.34 -10.61 1.30
C GLN A 375 -20.43 -10.13 2.43
N ASP A 376 -19.30 -10.82 2.62
CA ASP A 376 -18.24 -10.40 3.55
C ASP A 376 -17.12 -9.73 2.77
N TYR A 377 -17.18 -8.40 2.68
CA TYR A 377 -16.23 -7.55 1.98
C TYR A 377 -14.90 -7.37 2.74
N SER A 378 -14.80 -7.87 3.97
CA SER A 378 -13.60 -7.72 4.80
C SER A 378 -12.58 -8.86 4.66
N ARG A 379 -12.92 -9.88 3.86
CA ARG A 379 -12.05 -11.03 3.59
C ARG A 379 -11.01 -10.68 2.55
N LEU A 380 -9.84 -11.30 2.65
CA LEU A 380 -8.82 -11.28 1.60
C LEU A 380 -8.90 -12.60 0.82
N TYR A 381 -8.81 -12.54 -0.51
CA TYR A 381 -8.91 -13.73 -1.37
C TYR A 381 -7.54 -14.24 -1.83
N LYS A 382 -7.51 -15.53 -2.20
CA LYS A 382 -6.30 -16.20 -2.71
C LYS A 382 -6.00 -15.75 -4.14
N GLY A 383 -4.74 -15.44 -4.44
CA GLY A 383 -4.26 -15.14 -5.80
C GLY A 383 -4.45 -13.68 -6.22
N GLN A 384 -4.68 -12.77 -5.27
CA GLN A 384 -4.72 -11.33 -5.51
C GLN A 384 -3.37 -10.64 -5.33
N LEU A 385 -2.34 -11.40 -4.98
CA LEU A 385 -1.01 -10.90 -4.62
C LEU A 385 0.04 -11.86 -5.17
N SER A 386 1.15 -11.31 -5.66
CA SER A 386 2.39 -12.03 -5.94
C SER A 386 2.95 -12.74 -4.68
N ALA A 387 3.77 -13.77 -4.88
CA ALA A 387 4.18 -14.67 -3.80
C ALA A 387 5.03 -13.97 -2.73
N ASP A 388 5.90 -13.05 -3.17
CA ASP A 388 6.73 -12.16 -2.36
C ASP A 388 5.88 -11.17 -1.54
N MET A 389 4.86 -10.56 -2.15
CA MET A 389 3.91 -9.71 -1.41
C MET A 389 3.14 -10.49 -0.35
N VAL A 390 2.72 -11.72 -0.66
CA VAL A 390 2.03 -12.58 0.32
C VAL A 390 2.92 -12.86 1.53
N GLU A 391 4.21 -13.12 1.33
CA GLU A 391 5.15 -13.34 2.44
C GLU A 391 5.22 -12.11 3.35
N ARG A 392 5.39 -10.92 2.78
CA ARG A 392 5.42 -9.67 3.55
C ARG A 392 4.10 -9.40 4.26
N GLU A 393 2.97 -9.53 3.58
CA GLU A 393 1.68 -9.29 4.23
C GLU A 393 1.41 -10.30 5.36
N LEU A 394 1.94 -11.52 5.27
CA LEU A 394 1.88 -12.50 6.35
C LEU A 394 2.77 -12.14 7.54
N GLU A 395 3.93 -11.53 7.31
CA GLU A 395 4.79 -10.99 8.37
C GLU A 395 4.10 -9.84 9.13
N VAL A 396 3.47 -8.92 8.38
CA VAL A 396 2.84 -7.71 8.93
C VAL A 396 1.51 -8.00 9.62
N TYR A 397 0.62 -8.76 8.96
CA TYR A 397 -0.76 -8.93 9.40
C TYR A 397 -1.06 -10.31 10.00
N GLY A 398 -0.14 -11.27 9.85
CA GLY A 398 -0.30 -12.62 10.40
C GLY A 398 -1.22 -13.53 9.58
N LYS A 399 -1.02 -14.85 9.77
CA LYS A 399 -1.72 -15.92 9.03
C LYS A 399 -3.23 -15.98 9.28
N ASP A 400 -3.72 -15.39 10.36
CA ASP A 400 -5.14 -15.41 10.71
C ASP A 400 -6.01 -14.52 9.81
N LEU A 401 -5.45 -13.44 9.27
CA LEU A 401 -6.11 -12.60 8.27
C LEU A 401 -6.37 -13.36 6.96
N TYR A 402 -5.50 -14.33 6.63
CA TYR A 402 -5.53 -15.14 5.40
C TYR A 402 -6.07 -16.57 5.63
N ARG A 403 -6.71 -16.87 6.78
CA ARG A 403 -7.14 -18.24 7.16
C ARG A 403 -8.10 -18.94 6.19
N GLY A 404 -8.73 -18.21 5.24
CA GLY A 404 -9.52 -18.79 4.15
C GLY A 404 -8.69 -19.40 3.00
N ILE A 405 -7.39 -19.12 2.94
CA ILE A 405 -6.49 -19.43 1.81
C ILE A 405 -5.83 -20.81 1.96
N TRP A 406 -5.78 -21.33 3.19
CA TRP A 406 -5.06 -22.55 3.57
C TRP A 406 -5.96 -23.70 4.04
N ARG A 407 -7.18 -23.82 3.49
CA ARG A 407 -7.91 -25.09 3.60
C ARG A 407 -7.24 -26.08 2.63
N LYS A 408 -6.35 -26.94 3.16
CA LYS A 408 -5.62 -28.03 2.49
C LYS A 408 -6.38 -28.59 1.28
N GLY A 409 -6.02 -28.13 0.09
CA GLY A 409 -6.45 -28.71 -1.17
C GLY A 409 -5.50 -29.84 -1.56
N SER A 410 -6.04 -31.06 -1.55
CA SER A 410 -5.62 -32.21 -2.36
C SER A 410 -4.15 -32.65 -2.27
N LYS A 411 -3.93 -33.76 -1.56
CA LYS A 411 -2.86 -34.70 -1.90
C LYS A 411 -3.06 -35.15 -3.35
N ASN A 412 -2.47 -34.44 -4.31
CA ASN A 412 -2.29 -35.00 -5.65
C ASN A 412 -1.32 -36.17 -5.50
N LYS A 413 -1.90 -37.38 -5.58
CA LYS A 413 -1.18 -38.63 -5.78
C LYS A 413 -0.24 -38.43 -6.97
N ALA A 414 1.06 -38.39 -6.70
CA ALA A 414 2.07 -38.64 -7.70
C ALA A 414 1.80 -40.04 -8.29
N LYS A 415 1.11 -40.08 -9.44
CA LYS A 415 1.14 -41.26 -10.31
C LYS A 415 2.57 -41.36 -10.82
N LYS A 416 3.30 -42.37 -10.32
CA LYS A 416 4.54 -42.86 -10.91
C LYS A 416 4.29 -43.17 -12.40
N GLY A 417 4.64 -42.22 -13.26
CA GLY A 417 4.82 -42.43 -14.69
C GLY A 417 6.19 -43.04 -14.92
N LYS A 418 6.22 -44.17 -15.61
CA LYS A 418 7.39 -44.98 -15.94
C LYS A 418 8.48 -44.16 -16.64
N LYS A 419 9.73 -44.47 -16.29
CA LYS A 419 10.95 -44.13 -17.04
C LYS A 419 10.76 -44.46 -18.53
N SER A 420 10.97 -43.47 -19.39
CA SER A 420 11.38 -43.67 -20.78
C SER A 420 12.80 -43.13 -20.92
N GLU A 421 13.73 -44.04 -21.19
CA GLU A 421 15.13 -43.75 -21.49
C GLU A 421 15.26 -42.79 -22.69
N PRO A 422 16.22 -41.85 -22.70
CA PRO A 422 16.61 -41.17 -23.92
C PRO A 422 17.50 -42.13 -24.74
N LYS A 423 16.99 -42.53 -25.92
CA LYS A 423 17.83 -43.13 -26.97
C LYS A 423 18.78 -42.05 -27.51
N GLY A 424 20.00 -42.49 -27.88
CA GLY A 424 21.16 -41.68 -28.25
C GLY A 424 20.91 -40.57 -29.26
N ILE A 425 21.80 -39.60 -29.38
CA ILE A 425 23.08 -39.74 -30.08
C ILE A 425 24.10 -38.80 -29.42
N PHE A 426 25.11 -39.35 -28.76
CA PHE A 426 26.52 -38.90 -28.77
C PHE A 426 27.30 -39.91 -27.93
N GLY A 427 27.85 -40.90 -28.64
CA GLY A 427 28.67 -41.92 -28.04
C GLY A 427 30.05 -41.39 -27.66
N ARG A 428 30.52 -41.89 -26.51
CA ARG A 428 31.90 -42.31 -26.24
C ARG A 428 33.01 -41.30 -26.53
N ALA A 429 33.58 -40.74 -25.47
CA ALA A 429 34.97 -41.01 -25.09
C ALA A 429 35.29 -40.26 -23.79
N LEU A 430 35.80 -41.00 -22.80
CA LEU A 430 36.68 -40.63 -21.68
C LEU A 430 36.28 -41.39 -20.42
N THR A 431 36.63 -42.67 -20.46
CA THR A 431 37.08 -43.41 -19.28
C THR A 431 38.57 -43.11 -19.10
N ALA A 432 39.04 -43.20 -17.84
CA ALA A 432 40.42 -43.06 -17.35
C ALA A 432 40.85 -41.64 -16.95
N PHE A 433 40.74 -41.30 -15.66
CA PHE A 433 41.81 -41.51 -14.68
C PHE A 433 41.23 -41.39 -13.25
N ALA A 434 41.97 -41.96 -12.30
CA ALA A 434 41.63 -42.21 -10.90
C ALA A 434 41.15 -41.00 -10.08
#